data_AF-A0A815NKZ5-F1
#
_entry.id   AF-A0A815NKZ5-F1
#
_cell.length_a   1.000
_cell.length_b   1.000
_cell.length_c   1.000
_cell.angle_alpha   90.00
_cell.angle_beta   90.00
_cell.angle_gamma   90.00
#
_symmetry.space_group_name_H-M   'P 1'
#
loop_
_entity.id
_entity.type
_entity.pdbx_description
1 polymer ?
#
loop_
_entity_poly.entity_id
_entity_poly.type
_entity_poly.pdbx_seq_one_letter_code
_entity_poly.pdbx_strand_id
1 'polypeptide(L)'
;MSSRSFTVEAWIYPTTISGDNTIFSQCACTTCINQCLTLTLRSGRLYLSFGLNDLQGSTTLTANAWYHVAFVYNYATAQQIIYLDGVQDGVRTSTQPYIGQSGSIIIGAQSTSYYYYGNIDNLALTTRAKSASEISDDATLMFYYSFDLPYPFYGNGLTFLNNTAYWSYFITYSNYLSVATTSGRVNQGIRTITTSAGFQMCCFYPMANFNNKPYTFAVWIYPTSIAGGSIVHVSYYHSNSGSGTNCYGHDVLALTYSGQILAQLYQSSNYPSYIGRRLSINTWTHVACTYSSSNGLILYVNGVLEGSVSASTYGYCGYPFFVTLGYSWNAAYGYSPGVSFQGSLDEFYTYRRELSATEILALASV
;
A
#
# COMPACT_ATOMS: atom_id res chain seq x y z
N MET A 1 18.72 -9.53 21.19
CA MET A 1 19.00 -9.71 19.76
C MET A 1 20.43 -10.22 19.48
N SER A 2 21.22 -10.63 20.49
CA SER A 2 22.60 -11.09 20.30
C SER A 2 22.71 -12.28 19.35
N SER A 3 23.65 -12.22 18.40
CA SER A 3 24.06 -13.30 17.49
C SER A 3 22.90 -13.98 16.75
N ARG A 4 21.91 -13.19 16.31
CA ARG A 4 20.70 -13.66 15.61
C ARG A 4 20.27 -12.67 14.55
N SER A 5 19.52 -13.15 13.56
CA SER A 5 18.86 -12.28 12.58
C SER A 5 17.74 -11.48 13.24
N PHE A 6 17.50 -10.27 12.77
CA PHE A 6 16.38 -9.45 13.19
C PHE A 6 16.01 -8.43 12.13
N THR A 7 14.83 -7.86 12.28
CA THR A 7 14.37 -6.68 11.53
C THR A 7 13.71 -5.72 12.50
N VAL A 8 14.10 -4.45 12.48
CA VAL A 8 13.37 -3.38 13.14
C VAL A 8 12.90 -2.41 12.07
N GLU A 9 11.61 -2.10 12.06
CA GLU A 9 11.02 -1.16 11.12
C GLU A 9 10.02 -0.24 11.79
N ALA A 10 9.83 0.96 11.24
CA ALA A 10 8.89 1.94 11.75
C ALA A 10 8.55 2.97 10.66
N TRP A 11 7.41 3.64 10.84
CA TRP A 11 7.18 4.93 10.22
C TRP A 11 7.74 6.03 11.11
N ILE A 12 8.50 6.96 10.53
CA ILE A 12 9.12 8.06 11.24
C ILE A 12 8.74 9.41 10.60
N TYR A 13 8.46 10.41 11.42
CA TYR A 13 8.27 11.80 11.02
C TYR A 13 9.27 12.69 11.78
N PRO A 14 10.52 12.82 11.30
CA PRO A 14 11.54 13.60 12.01
C PRO A 14 11.27 15.10 11.88
N THR A 15 11.24 15.83 13.00
CA THR A 15 11.19 17.30 13.01
C THR A 15 12.60 17.91 13.08
N THR A 16 13.59 17.13 13.50
CA THR A 16 15.02 17.48 13.51
C THR A 16 15.82 16.46 12.71
N ILE A 17 16.72 16.95 11.86
CA ILE A 17 17.55 16.13 10.95
C ILE A 17 19.06 16.31 11.26
N SER A 18 19.45 17.38 11.96
CA SER A 18 20.82 17.64 12.37
C SER A 18 21.25 16.79 13.57
N GLY A 19 22.54 16.44 13.65
CA GLY A 19 23.09 15.67 14.78
C GLY A 19 22.59 14.22 14.80
N ASP A 20 22.71 13.57 15.96
CA ASP A 20 22.33 12.18 16.18
C ASP A 20 20.96 12.11 16.89
N ASN A 21 19.97 11.51 16.22
CA ASN A 21 18.58 11.37 16.65
C ASN A 21 18.19 9.89 16.61
N THR A 22 18.15 9.22 17.75
CA THR A 22 18.02 7.75 17.81
C THR A 22 16.57 7.30 17.86
N ILE A 23 16.16 6.58 16.82
CA ILE A 23 14.80 6.04 16.66
C ILE A 23 14.58 4.84 17.59
N PHE A 24 15.57 3.94 17.65
CA PHE A 24 15.53 2.72 18.44
C PHE A 24 16.94 2.38 18.94
N SER A 25 17.04 1.90 20.18
CA SER A 25 18.30 1.37 20.69
C SER A 25 18.11 0.19 21.62
N GLN A 26 19.15 -0.66 21.68
CA GLN A 26 19.37 -1.63 22.73
C GLN A 26 20.88 -1.68 23.01
N CYS A 27 21.30 -1.27 24.20
CA CYS A 27 22.73 -1.20 24.52
C CYS A 27 23.04 -1.90 25.85
N ALA A 28 23.87 -2.95 25.77
CA ALA A 28 24.48 -3.58 26.94
C ALA A 28 25.62 -2.72 27.50
N CYS A 29 26.38 -2.08 26.61
CA CYS A 29 27.44 -1.13 26.93
C CYS A 29 27.54 -0.11 25.79
N THR A 30 27.37 1.19 26.07
CA THR A 30 27.30 2.26 25.06
C THR A 30 28.64 2.60 24.40
N THR A 31 29.76 2.19 24.99
CA THR A 31 31.12 2.44 24.48
C THR A 31 31.81 1.19 23.96
N CYS A 32 31.20 0.02 24.12
CA CYS A 32 31.78 -1.26 23.74
C CYS A 32 31.42 -1.64 22.30
N ILE A 33 32.40 -2.16 21.57
CA ILE A 33 32.22 -2.58 20.18
C ILE A 33 31.21 -3.74 20.11
N ASN A 34 30.28 -3.69 19.14
CA ASN A 34 29.25 -4.70 18.89
C ASN A 34 28.23 -4.92 20.03
N GLN A 35 28.19 -4.07 21.06
CA GLN A 35 27.31 -4.22 22.23
C GLN A 35 26.26 -3.11 22.39
N CYS A 36 26.12 -2.22 21.41
CA CYS A 36 25.11 -1.17 21.39
C CYS A 36 24.45 -1.09 20.03
N LEU A 37 23.28 -1.73 19.89
CA LEU A 37 22.45 -1.61 18.70
C LEU A 37 21.77 -0.24 18.71
N THR A 38 22.03 0.58 17.70
CA THR A 38 21.31 1.84 17.49
C THR A 38 20.84 1.97 16.05
N LEU A 39 19.61 2.48 15.92
CA LEU A 39 18.99 2.89 14.67
C LEU A 39 18.81 4.40 14.77
N THR A 40 19.64 5.15 14.04
CA THR A 40 19.84 6.58 14.31
C THR A 40 19.80 7.38 13.02
N LEU A 41 19.18 8.54 13.05
CA LEU A 41 19.40 9.59 12.06
C LEU A 41 20.61 10.40 12.49
N ARG A 42 21.70 10.34 11.71
CA ARG A 42 22.93 11.10 11.92
C ARG A 42 23.13 12.06 10.76
N SER A 43 23.00 13.36 11.05
CA SER A 43 23.08 14.44 10.05
C SER A 43 22.20 14.16 8.82
N GLY A 44 20.99 13.67 9.09
CA GLY A 44 19.95 13.38 8.12
C GLY A 44 20.04 12.09 7.36
N ARG A 45 21.02 11.22 7.67
CA ARG A 45 21.12 9.89 7.05
C ARG A 45 20.85 8.81 8.08
N LEU A 46 20.25 7.71 7.65
CA LEU A 46 19.98 6.55 8.49
C LEU A 46 21.27 5.80 8.81
N TYR A 47 21.40 5.31 10.04
CA TYR A 47 22.51 4.50 10.51
C TYR A 47 21.98 3.28 11.26
N LEU A 48 22.59 2.13 10.96
CA LEU A 48 22.48 0.88 11.71
C LEU A 48 23.83 0.60 12.35
N SER A 49 23.95 0.82 13.65
CA SER A 49 25.19 0.59 14.39
C SER A 49 25.05 -0.57 15.36
N PHE A 50 26.09 -1.38 15.51
CA PHE A 50 26.24 -2.29 16.66
C PHE A 50 27.19 -1.73 17.74
N GLY A 51 27.60 -0.47 17.65
CA GLY A 51 28.63 0.14 18.48
C GLY A 51 29.96 0.08 17.73
N LEU A 52 30.25 1.11 16.94
CA LEU A 52 31.43 1.25 16.05
C LEU A 52 31.51 0.24 14.89
N ASN A 53 30.42 -0.48 14.64
CA ASN A 53 30.25 -1.37 13.50
C ASN A 53 28.98 -0.92 12.75
N ASP A 54 29.19 0.15 11.96
CA ASP A 54 28.13 1.03 11.50
C ASP A 54 27.89 0.82 10.00
N LEU A 55 26.63 0.63 9.61
CA LEU A 55 26.18 0.85 8.25
C LEU A 55 25.53 2.23 8.16
N GLN A 56 25.96 3.02 7.19
CA GLN A 56 25.36 4.30 6.84
C GLN A 56 24.50 4.14 5.58
N GLY A 57 23.31 4.75 5.60
CA GLY A 57 22.43 4.92 4.46
C GLY A 57 22.88 6.03 3.50
N SER A 58 22.51 5.93 2.23
CA SER A 58 22.95 6.85 1.17
C SER A 58 22.11 8.14 1.11
N THR A 59 20.84 8.06 1.48
CA THR A 59 19.86 9.13 1.28
C THR A 59 19.85 10.11 2.45
N THR A 60 19.92 11.41 2.15
CA THR A 60 19.71 12.48 3.13
C THR A 60 18.23 12.83 3.20
N LEU A 61 17.60 12.60 4.36
CA LEU A 61 16.20 12.91 4.63
C LEU A 61 16.00 14.41 4.90
N THR A 62 14.80 14.90 4.60
CA THR A 62 14.32 16.23 5.01
C THR A 62 13.38 16.13 6.20
N ALA A 63 13.34 17.19 7.02
CA ALA A 63 12.43 17.27 8.17
C ALA A 63 10.98 17.36 7.71
N ASN A 64 10.05 17.04 8.63
CA ASN A 64 8.61 17.21 8.48
C ASN A 64 8.01 16.41 7.31
N ALA A 65 8.50 15.19 7.11
CA ALA A 65 7.96 14.23 6.15
C ALA A 65 7.93 12.83 6.77
N TRP A 66 6.93 12.03 6.40
CA TRP A 66 6.84 10.63 6.80
C TRP A 66 7.76 9.76 5.93
N TYR A 67 8.48 8.85 6.57
CA TYR A 67 9.29 7.82 5.92
C TYR A 67 9.00 6.48 6.57
N HIS A 68 8.91 5.42 5.77
CA HIS A 68 9.10 4.07 6.30
C HIS A 68 10.59 3.77 6.34
N VAL A 69 11.10 3.28 7.48
CA VAL A 69 12.49 2.88 7.63
C VAL A 69 12.55 1.46 8.15
N ALA A 70 13.44 0.66 7.59
CA ALA A 70 13.69 -0.69 8.09
C ALA A 70 15.17 -1.00 8.16
N PHE A 71 15.53 -1.73 9.20
CA PHE A 71 16.88 -2.12 9.54
C PHE A 71 16.92 -3.63 9.69
N VAL A 72 17.54 -4.29 8.73
CA VAL A 72 17.60 -5.74 8.67
C VAL A 72 19.01 -6.20 8.97
N TYR A 73 19.14 -7.16 9.87
CA TYR A 73 20.37 -7.92 10.05
C TYR A 73 20.12 -9.40 9.77
N ASN A 74 20.82 -9.94 8.78
CA ASN A 74 20.84 -11.37 8.49
C ASN A 74 22.11 -11.99 9.06
N TYR A 75 21.97 -12.75 10.14
CA TYR A 75 23.10 -13.37 10.83
C TYR A 75 23.79 -14.44 10.00
N ALA A 76 23.06 -15.20 9.18
CA ALA A 76 23.63 -16.27 8.37
C ALA A 76 24.57 -15.76 7.28
N THR A 77 24.27 -14.58 6.73
CA THR A 77 25.10 -13.91 5.70
C THR A 77 25.92 -12.75 6.25
N ALA A 78 25.82 -12.47 7.55
CA ALA A 78 26.36 -11.29 8.23
C ALA A 78 25.97 -9.95 7.58
N GLN A 79 24.86 -9.88 6.84
CA GLN A 79 24.47 -8.66 6.13
C GLN A 79 23.70 -7.71 7.06
N GLN A 80 24.17 -6.46 7.13
CA GLN A 80 23.41 -5.30 7.61
C GLN A 80 22.79 -4.62 6.40
N ILE A 81 21.51 -4.26 6.49
CA ILE A 81 20.77 -3.60 5.41
C ILE A 81 19.89 -2.50 6.00
N ILE A 82 19.90 -1.33 5.36
CA ILE A 82 18.99 -0.23 5.62
C ILE A 82 18.05 -0.12 4.43
N TYR A 83 16.76 -0.01 4.69
CA TYR A 83 15.74 0.31 3.72
C TYR A 83 15.07 1.64 4.09
N LEU A 84 14.77 2.42 3.06
CA LEU A 84 14.02 3.67 3.13
C LEU A 84 12.87 3.59 2.13
N ASP A 85 11.64 3.80 2.61
CA ASP A 85 10.40 3.70 1.83
C ASP A 85 10.31 2.42 1.00
N GLY A 86 10.73 1.30 1.58
CA GLY A 86 10.66 -0.02 0.95
C GLY A 86 11.80 -0.33 -0.03
N VAL A 87 12.74 0.59 -0.24
CA VAL A 87 13.88 0.44 -1.15
C VAL A 87 15.18 0.37 -0.35
N GLN A 88 16.12 -0.48 -0.77
CA GLN A 88 17.43 -0.59 -0.11
C GLN A 88 18.21 0.72 -0.24
N ASP A 89 18.54 1.35 0.90
CA ASP A 89 19.32 2.59 0.98
C ASP A 89 20.79 2.35 1.37
N GLY A 90 21.10 1.20 1.97
CA GLY A 90 22.46 0.82 2.30
C GLY A 90 22.58 -0.68 2.58
N VAL A 91 23.72 -1.27 2.25
CA VAL A 91 24.04 -2.67 2.56
C VAL A 91 25.52 -2.82 2.81
N ARG A 92 25.88 -3.66 3.78
CA ARG A 92 27.26 -4.14 3.97
C ARG A 92 27.29 -5.51 4.60
N THR A 93 28.40 -6.22 4.42
CA THR A 93 28.78 -7.31 5.32
C THR A 93 29.34 -6.72 6.61
N SER A 94 28.73 -7.08 7.73
CA SER A 94 29.17 -6.68 9.06
C SER A 94 30.45 -7.43 9.43
N THR A 95 31.37 -6.77 10.12
CA THR A 95 32.63 -7.42 10.54
C THR A 95 32.42 -8.43 11.67
N GLN A 96 31.39 -8.21 12.48
CA GLN A 96 30.98 -9.05 13.62
C GLN A 96 29.47 -8.88 13.85
N PRO A 97 28.79 -9.90 14.42
CA PRO A 97 27.39 -9.76 14.80
C PRO A 97 27.23 -8.77 15.95
N TYR A 98 26.02 -8.26 16.13
CA TYR A 98 25.63 -7.65 17.40
C TYR A 98 25.70 -8.72 18.51
N ILE A 99 26.46 -8.44 19.57
CA ILE A 99 26.70 -9.36 20.68
C ILE A 99 26.13 -8.89 22.03
N GLY A 100 25.45 -7.74 22.07
CA GLY A 100 24.85 -7.22 23.30
C GLY A 100 23.82 -8.18 23.93
N GLN A 101 24.11 -8.65 25.14
CA GLN A 101 23.32 -9.66 25.86
C GLN A 101 22.35 -9.08 26.90
N SER A 102 22.51 -7.79 27.22
CA SER A 102 21.70 -7.05 28.19
C SER A 102 21.28 -5.69 27.62
N GLY A 103 20.61 -4.87 28.43
CA GLY A 103 20.17 -3.53 28.04
C GLY A 103 18.70 -3.49 27.64
N SER A 104 18.01 -2.47 28.14
CA SER A 104 16.63 -2.18 27.79
C SER A 104 16.53 -1.76 26.33
N ILE A 105 15.41 -2.14 25.70
CA ILE A 105 15.01 -1.54 24.43
C ILE A 105 14.45 -0.14 24.74
N ILE A 106 14.94 0.86 24.02
CA ILE A 106 14.50 2.25 24.15
C ILE A 106 14.06 2.73 22.77
N ILE A 107 12.88 3.35 22.72
CA ILE A 107 12.35 4.00 21.52
C ILE A 107 12.54 5.51 21.70
N GLY A 108 13.08 6.18 20.70
CA GLY A 108 13.25 7.63 20.67
C GLY A 108 14.47 8.18 21.44
N ALA A 109 15.41 7.35 21.87
CA ALA A 109 16.69 7.78 22.43
C ALA A 109 17.73 6.66 22.42
N GLN A 110 19.00 7.02 22.64
CA GLN A 110 20.06 6.09 23.05
C GLN A 110 20.39 6.32 24.53
N SER A 111 19.92 5.41 25.39
CA SER A 111 20.01 5.59 26.85
C SER A 111 19.40 6.95 27.27
N THR A 112 20.18 7.86 27.84
CA THR A 112 19.74 9.21 28.26
C THR A 112 20.23 10.33 27.33
N SER A 113 20.62 9.99 26.09
CA SER A 113 21.18 10.93 25.10
C SER A 113 20.65 10.64 23.69
N TYR A 114 20.96 11.54 22.74
CA TYR A 114 20.62 11.38 21.32
C TYR A 114 19.13 11.15 21.08
N TYR A 115 18.31 12.01 21.68
CA TYR A 115 16.85 11.96 21.59
C TYR A 115 16.39 12.13 20.15
N TYR A 116 15.36 11.38 19.77
CA TYR A 116 14.65 11.56 18.53
C TYR A 116 13.57 12.63 18.71
N TYR A 117 13.56 13.61 17.80
CA TYR A 117 12.54 14.65 17.75
C TYR A 117 11.62 14.41 16.56
N GLY A 118 10.36 14.12 16.84
CA GLY A 118 9.36 13.81 15.83
C GLY A 118 8.37 12.76 16.28
N ASN A 119 7.63 12.20 15.32
CA ASN A 119 6.69 11.11 15.58
C ASN A 119 7.30 9.78 15.11
N ILE A 120 6.95 8.70 15.81
CA ILE A 120 7.24 7.32 15.42
C ILE A 120 5.90 6.58 15.46
N ASP A 121 5.61 5.81 14.43
CA ASP A 121 4.39 5.00 14.33
C ASP A 121 4.72 3.60 13.80
N ASN A 122 3.90 2.61 14.15
CA ASN A 122 4.02 1.21 13.75
C ASN A 122 5.43 0.63 13.90
N LEU A 123 6.12 0.93 15.02
CA LEU A 123 7.42 0.33 15.29
C LEU A 123 7.26 -1.17 15.58
N ALA A 124 7.93 -1.99 14.77
CA ALA A 124 7.93 -3.44 14.90
C ALA A 124 9.36 -3.98 15.03
N LEU A 125 9.53 -5.00 15.88
CA LEU A 125 10.74 -5.81 15.98
C LEU A 125 10.38 -7.26 15.65
N THR A 126 10.99 -7.78 14.58
CA THR A 126 10.84 -9.16 14.14
C THR A 126 12.15 -9.92 14.40
N THR A 127 12.06 -11.16 14.90
CA THR A 127 13.21 -12.01 15.29
C THR A 127 13.82 -12.79 14.11
N ARG A 128 13.58 -12.33 12.88
CA ARG A 128 14.18 -12.84 11.64
C ARG A 128 14.54 -11.69 10.72
N ALA A 129 15.41 -11.97 9.74
CA ALA A 129 15.65 -11.06 8.64
C ALA A 129 14.45 -11.13 7.67
N LYS A 130 13.76 -10.00 7.48
CA LYS A 130 12.76 -9.86 6.42
C LYS A 130 13.45 -9.70 5.07
N SER A 131 12.81 -10.24 4.04
CA SER A 131 13.23 -10.09 2.65
C SER A 131 12.91 -8.68 2.12
N ALA A 132 13.56 -8.30 1.01
CA ALA A 132 13.32 -6.99 0.39
C ALA A 132 11.85 -6.81 -0.05
N SER A 133 11.18 -7.89 -0.50
CA SER A 133 9.75 -7.85 -0.87
C SER A 133 8.87 -7.58 0.35
N GLU A 134 9.11 -8.25 1.47
CA GLU A 134 8.34 -8.02 2.69
C GLU A 134 8.54 -6.60 3.25
N ILE A 135 9.75 -6.04 3.14
CA ILE A 135 9.99 -4.64 3.51
C ILE A 135 9.29 -3.68 2.55
N SER A 136 9.32 -3.97 1.25
CA SER A 136 8.62 -3.17 0.25
C SER A 136 7.12 -3.17 0.47
N ASP A 137 6.53 -4.32 0.83
CA ASP A 137 5.11 -4.45 1.11
C ASP A 137 4.74 -3.71 2.40
N ASP A 138 5.46 -3.86 3.51
CA ASP A 138 5.20 -3.09 4.73
C ASP A 138 5.31 -1.57 4.50
N ALA A 139 6.21 -1.15 3.60
CA ALA A 139 6.38 0.26 3.27
C ALA A 139 5.33 0.79 2.30
N THR A 140 4.68 -0.05 1.47
CA THR A 140 3.92 0.44 0.31
C THR A 140 2.54 -0.15 0.09
N LEU A 141 2.21 -1.27 0.74
CA LEU A 141 0.85 -1.77 0.81
C LEU A 141 0.01 -0.75 1.56
N MET A 142 -0.96 -0.17 0.87
CA MET A 142 -1.85 0.81 1.46
C MET A 142 -3.05 0.16 2.11
N PHE A 143 -3.54 -0.89 1.47
CA PHE A 143 -4.72 -1.59 1.93
C PHE A 143 -4.76 -2.98 1.31
N TYR A 144 -5.09 -3.94 2.16
CA TYR A 144 -5.41 -5.30 1.80
C TYR A 144 -6.72 -5.66 2.50
N TYR A 145 -7.67 -6.21 1.74
CA TYR A 145 -8.93 -6.69 2.30
C TYR A 145 -9.25 -8.06 1.73
N SER A 146 -9.21 -9.05 2.62
CA SER A 146 -9.47 -10.45 2.29
C SER A 146 -10.96 -10.81 2.28
N PHE A 147 -11.83 -9.97 2.83
CA PHE A 147 -13.27 -10.27 2.97
C PHE A 147 -13.65 -11.50 3.84
N ASP A 148 -12.68 -12.10 4.53
CA ASP A 148 -12.78 -13.39 5.27
C ASP A 148 -13.52 -13.40 6.62
N LEU A 149 -14.15 -12.29 7.01
CA LEU A 149 -14.59 -12.12 8.39
C LEU A 149 -16.06 -12.49 8.60
N PRO A 150 -16.44 -13.01 9.78
CA PRO A 150 -17.82 -13.46 10.06
C PRO A 150 -18.86 -12.34 9.91
N TYR A 151 -18.42 -11.07 10.02
CA TYR A 151 -19.17 -9.89 9.66
C TYR A 151 -18.30 -8.94 8.83
N PRO A 152 -18.08 -9.21 7.52
CA PRO A 152 -17.29 -8.28 6.72
C PRO A 152 -18.00 -6.94 6.57
N PHE A 153 -19.28 -6.88 6.93
CA PHE A 153 -20.17 -5.72 6.90
C PHE A 153 -20.24 -4.90 8.19
N TYR A 154 -19.86 -5.50 9.33
CA TYR A 154 -19.88 -4.85 10.64
C TYR A 154 -18.49 -4.85 11.24
N GLY A 155 -17.77 -3.74 11.03
CA GLY A 155 -16.56 -3.41 11.76
C GLY A 155 -15.34 -4.21 11.33
N ASN A 156 -14.59 -3.65 10.38
CA ASN A 156 -13.15 -3.86 10.34
C ASN A 156 -12.44 -2.53 10.50
N GLY A 157 -11.78 -2.42 11.65
CA GLY A 157 -11.04 -1.26 12.12
C GLY A 157 -10.19 -0.60 11.04
N LEU A 158 -10.56 0.63 10.73
CA LEU A 158 -9.63 1.73 10.93
C LEU A 158 -9.88 2.31 12.33
N THR A 159 -9.37 1.64 13.36
CA THR A 159 -9.00 2.35 14.58
C THR A 159 -7.71 3.09 14.25
N PHE A 160 -7.80 4.31 13.72
CA PHE A 160 -6.67 5.23 13.82
C PHE A 160 -6.74 5.96 15.15
N LEU A 161 -5.57 5.96 15.80
CA LEU A 161 -5.19 6.99 16.76
C LEU A 161 -5.66 8.37 16.29
N ASN A 162 -6.09 9.17 17.28
CA ASN A 162 -6.45 10.59 17.18
C ASN A 162 -7.85 10.88 16.62
N ASN A 163 -8.87 10.49 17.40
CA ASN A 163 -10.14 11.22 17.61
C ASN A 163 -10.83 11.85 16.36
N THR A 164 -10.71 11.21 15.20
CA THR A 164 -11.55 11.45 14.03
C THR A 164 -11.87 10.09 13.42
N ALA A 165 -12.96 9.49 13.90
CA ALA A 165 -13.46 8.23 13.41
C ALA A 165 -13.90 8.36 11.95
N TYR A 166 -13.19 7.73 11.02
CA TYR A 166 -13.64 7.59 9.63
C TYR A 166 -14.08 6.16 9.40
N TRP A 167 -15.40 6.01 9.29
CA TRP A 167 -16.13 4.77 9.11
C TRP A 167 -15.85 4.20 7.71
N SER A 168 -15.57 2.89 7.59
CA SER A 168 -15.83 2.17 6.33
C SER A 168 -17.34 2.17 6.11
N TYR A 169 -17.85 3.12 5.34
CA TYR A 169 -19.28 3.25 5.08
C TYR A 169 -19.65 2.25 3.96
N PHE A 170 -20.51 1.27 4.29
CA PHE A 170 -21.27 0.56 3.27
C PHE A 170 -22.27 1.56 2.70
N ILE A 171 -21.98 2.09 1.51
CA ILE A 171 -22.83 3.13 0.94
C ILE A 171 -23.99 2.45 0.23
N THR A 172 -25.11 2.34 0.94
CA THR A 172 -26.36 1.82 0.40
C THR A 172 -27.36 2.97 0.30
N TYR A 173 -27.86 3.26 -0.90
CA TYR A 173 -28.99 4.19 -1.07
C TYR A 173 -30.34 3.59 -0.62
N SER A 174 -30.36 2.33 -0.17
CA SER A 174 -31.46 1.79 0.65
C SER A 174 -30.99 0.58 1.46
N ASN A 175 -31.25 0.63 2.78
CA ASN A 175 -31.33 -0.47 3.75
C ASN A 175 -30.34 -1.64 3.61
N TYR A 176 -29.28 -1.68 4.44
CA TYR A 176 -28.52 -2.81 5.06
C TYR A 176 -28.38 -4.21 4.37
N LEU A 177 -28.81 -4.43 3.13
CA LEU A 177 -29.02 -5.73 2.48
C LEU A 177 -28.53 -5.76 1.01
N SER A 178 -27.54 -4.93 0.66
CA SER A 178 -27.10 -4.80 -0.73
C SER A 178 -25.71 -5.37 -1.03
N VAL A 179 -25.04 -5.96 -0.04
CA VAL A 179 -23.80 -6.73 -0.19
C VAL A 179 -23.93 -8.02 0.63
N ALA A 180 -23.49 -9.15 0.08
CA ALA A 180 -23.52 -10.45 0.76
C ALA A 180 -22.16 -11.13 0.72
N THR A 181 -21.88 -11.95 1.74
CA THR A 181 -20.77 -12.89 1.72
C THR A 181 -21.03 -13.97 0.69
N THR A 182 -19.96 -14.43 0.05
CA THR A 182 -19.97 -15.54 -0.91
C THR A 182 -18.74 -16.40 -0.69
N SER A 183 -18.66 -17.55 -1.37
CA SER A 183 -17.39 -18.27 -1.45
C SER A 183 -16.40 -17.37 -2.18
N GLY A 184 -15.28 -17.05 -1.55
CA GLY A 184 -14.20 -16.28 -2.15
C GLY A 184 -13.37 -17.13 -3.10
N ARG A 185 -12.41 -16.48 -3.77
CA ARG A 185 -11.26 -17.14 -4.36
C ARG A 185 -10.42 -17.80 -3.25
N VAL A 186 -10.28 -17.09 -2.14
CA VAL A 186 -9.75 -17.57 -0.85
C VAL A 186 -10.91 -17.45 0.13
N ASN A 187 -11.25 -18.53 0.84
CA ASN A 187 -12.25 -18.50 1.92
C ASN A 187 -13.57 -17.74 1.57
N GLN A 188 -13.74 -16.47 1.97
CA GLN A 188 -14.95 -15.68 1.73
C GLN A 188 -14.69 -14.47 0.83
N GLY A 189 -15.64 -14.16 -0.06
CA GLY A 189 -15.65 -12.92 -0.83
C GLY A 189 -16.91 -12.10 -0.55
N ILE A 190 -17.03 -10.93 -1.19
CA ILE A 190 -18.24 -10.13 -1.20
C ILE A 190 -18.92 -10.16 -2.56
N ARG A 191 -20.24 -10.01 -2.61
CA ARG A 191 -21.00 -9.74 -3.84
C ARG A 191 -21.94 -8.57 -3.64
N THR A 192 -22.04 -7.69 -4.64
CA THR A 192 -23.09 -6.67 -4.69
C THR A 192 -24.40 -7.36 -5.08
N ILE A 193 -25.49 -7.05 -4.37
CA ILE A 193 -26.81 -7.68 -4.57
C ILE A 193 -27.75 -6.76 -5.35
N THR A 194 -27.51 -5.44 -5.29
CA THR A 194 -28.27 -4.44 -6.03
C THR A 194 -27.40 -3.76 -7.08
N THR A 195 -28.04 -3.11 -8.05
CA THR A 195 -27.38 -2.34 -9.12
C THR A 195 -26.91 -0.95 -8.67
N SER A 196 -26.97 -0.66 -7.37
CA SER A 196 -26.65 0.64 -6.77
C SER A 196 -25.84 0.52 -5.47
N ALA A 197 -25.08 -0.57 -5.35
CA ALA A 197 -24.27 -0.86 -4.17
C ALA A 197 -22.81 -1.13 -4.54
N GLY A 198 -21.91 -0.67 -3.68
CA GLY A 198 -20.48 -0.92 -3.75
C GLY A 198 -19.84 -0.85 -2.37
N PHE A 199 -18.60 -1.32 -2.28
CA PHE A 199 -17.79 -1.27 -1.07
C PHE A 199 -16.85 -0.06 -1.14
N GLN A 200 -17.07 0.96 -0.31
CA GLN A 200 -16.25 2.17 -0.34
C GLN A 200 -15.31 2.26 0.87
N MET A 201 -14.10 2.74 0.58
CA MET A 201 -13.04 3.06 1.52
C MET A 201 -12.55 4.49 1.27
N CYS A 202 -12.11 5.18 2.32
CA CYS A 202 -11.74 6.59 2.29
C CYS A 202 -10.35 6.85 2.87
N CYS A 203 -9.98 8.13 2.82
CA CYS A 203 -9.04 8.70 3.77
C CYS A 203 -7.58 8.23 3.58
N PHE A 204 -7.21 7.97 2.32
CA PHE A 204 -5.86 7.63 1.93
C PHE A 204 -4.95 8.87 1.95
N TYR A 205 -4.52 9.28 3.15
CA TYR A 205 -3.68 10.47 3.36
C TYR A 205 -2.32 10.44 2.61
N PRO A 206 -1.61 9.29 2.50
CA PRO A 206 -0.39 9.20 1.68
C PRO A 206 -0.64 9.28 0.16
N MET A 207 -1.89 9.08 -0.26
CA MET A 207 -2.38 9.19 -1.65
C MET A 207 -2.89 10.59 -1.98
N ALA A 208 -2.83 11.54 -1.04
CA ALA A 208 -3.34 12.92 -1.20
C ALA A 208 -2.61 13.76 -2.27
N ASN A 209 -1.73 13.15 -3.06
CA ASN A 209 -1.05 13.79 -4.16
C ASN A 209 -0.69 12.76 -5.24
N PHE A 210 -1.69 12.05 -5.78
CA PHE A 210 -1.53 11.08 -6.87
C PHE A 210 -0.94 11.68 -8.17
N ASN A 211 -0.70 12.98 -8.26
CA ASN A 211 -0.07 13.62 -9.41
C ASN A 211 1.19 12.85 -9.81
N ASN A 212 1.08 12.11 -10.91
CA ASN A 212 2.15 11.30 -11.47
C ASN A 212 2.83 10.35 -10.47
N LYS A 213 2.13 9.94 -9.40
CA LYS A 213 2.64 8.97 -8.44
C LYS A 213 2.28 7.56 -8.89
N PRO A 214 3.21 6.61 -8.74
CA PRO A 214 2.94 5.24 -9.12
C PRO A 214 1.94 4.59 -8.17
N TYR A 215 1.12 3.68 -8.68
CA TYR A 215 0.16 2.93 -7.89
C TYR A 215 -0.12 1.56 -8.50
N THR A 216 -0.73 0.69 -7.70
CA THR A 216 -1.28 -0.58 -8.16
C THR A 216 -2.66 -0.81 -7.53
N PHE A 217 -3.60 -1.30 -8.33
CA PHE A 217 -4.84 -1.93 -7.84
C PHE A 217 -4.89 -3.36 -8.34
N ALA A 218 -5.18 -4.31 -7.46
CA ALA A 218 -5.33 -5.72 -7.81
C ALA A 218 -6.52 -6.32 -7.05
N VAL A 219 -7.28 -7.20 -7.72
CA VAL A 219 -8.49 -7.80 -7.14
C VAL A 219 -8.83 -9.10 -7.86
N TRP A 220 -9.36 -10.07 -7.12
CA TRP A 220 -10.03 -11.22 -7.70
C TRP A 220 -11.50 -10.90 -7.98
N ILE A 221 -11.97 -11.21 -9.19
CA ILE A 221 -13.35 -11.01 -9.60
C ILE A 221 -13.99 -12.30 -10.09
N TYR A 222 -15.28 -12.46 -9.81
CA TYR A 222 -16.13 -13.55 -10.30
C TYR A 222 -17.36 -12.93 -10.98
N PRO A 223 -17.27 -12.54 -12.26
CA PRO A 223 -18.38 -11.89 -12.95
C PRO A 223 -19.52 -12.88 -13.19
N THR A 224 -20.74 -12.53 -12.78
CA THR A 224 -21.97 -13.27 -13.14
C THR A 224 -22.66 -12.66 -14.37
N SER A 225 -22.31 -11.42 -14.70
CA SER A 225 -22.61 -10.76 -15.96
C SER A 225 -21.38 -10.01 -16.46
N ILE A 226 -21.32 -9.84 -17.78
CA ILE A 226 -20.28 -9.10 -18.49
C ILE A 226 -20.87 -8.00 -19.38
N ALA A 227 -22.14 -7.62 -19.12
CA ALA A 227 -22.81 -6.51 -19.80
C ALA A 227 -22.40 -5.14 -19.21
N GLY A 228 -21.09 -4.94 -18.99
CA GLY A 228 -20.55 -3.80 -18.27
C GLY A 228 -20.41 -4.01 -16.76
N GLY A 229 -19.66 -3.13 -16.11
CA GLY A 229 -19.54 -3.13 -14.65
C GLY A 229 -18.29 -2.45 -14.11
N SER A 230 -18.45 -1.48 -13.22
CA SER A 230 -17.34 -0.80 -12.53
C SER A 230 -16.75 -1.70 -11.44
N ILE A 231 -15.47 -2.04 -11.55
CA ILE A 231 -14.79 -2.94 -10.60
C ILE A 231 -14.07 -2.13 -9.52
N VAL A 232 -13.20 -1.20 -9.93
CA VAL A 232 -12.49 -0.27 -9.04
C VAL A 232 -12.76 1.14 -9.53
N HIS A 233 -13.46 1.91 -8.71
CA HIS A 233 -13.75 3.32 -8.92
C HIS A 233 -12.98 4.17 -7.93
N VAL A 234 -12.47 5.31 -8.39
CA VAL A 234 -11.79 6.28 -7.52
C VAL A 234 -12.45 7.64 -7.63
N SER A 235 -12.67 8.32 -6.50
CA SER A 235 -13.39 9.60 -6.45
C SER A 235 -12.87 10.56 -5.39
N TYR A 236 -13.16 11.85 -5.56
CA TYR A 236 -12.89 12.89 -4.54
C TYR A 236 -13.91 12.86 -3.40
N TYR A 237 -15.18 12.59 -3.72
CA TYR A 237 -16.27 12.63 -2.75
C TYR A 237 -16.76 11.21 -2.44
N HIS A 238 -17.24 11.03 -1.21
CA HIS A 238 -17.86 9.78 -0.78
C HIS A 238 -19.20 9.51 -1.49
N SER A 239 -19.86 10.57 -1.99
CA SER A 239 -21.11 10.49 -2.73
C SER A 239 -21.20 11.59 -3.79
N ASN A 240 -22.12 11.42 -4.73
CA ASN A 240 -22.32 12.28 -5.88
C ASN A 240 -22.90 13.66 -5.50
N SER A 241 -22.07 14.62 -5.10
CA SER A 241 -22.48 16.02 -4.84
C SER A 241 -21.93 17.04 -5.84
N GLY A 242 -21.58 16.63 -7.07
CA GLY A 242 -21.13 17.58 -8.10
C GLY A 242 -21.31 17.08 -9.52
N SER A 243 -22.54 17.16 -10.06
CA SER A 243 -22.76 17.03 -11.50
C SER A 243 -22.21 18.28 -12.20
N GLY A 244 -20.98 18.22 -12.70
CA GLY A 244 -20.46 19.21 -13.64
C GLY A 244 -18.97 19.49 -13.50
N THR A 245 -18.20 19.06 -14.50
CA THR A 245 -16.78 19.36 -14.79
C THR A 245 -15.69 18.48 -14.13
N ASN A 246 -15.21 17.50 -14.91
CA ASN A 246 -13.84 16.99 -15.01
C ASN A 246 -12.98 17.08 -13.74
N CYS A 247 -13.25 16.21 -12.75
CA CYS A 247 -12.35 15.78 -11.65
C CYS A 247 -13.12 15.12 -10.46
N TYR A 248 -14.31 14.51 -10.66
CA TYR A 248 -15.10 13.99 -9.53
C TYR A 248 -14.82 12.51 -9.20
N GLY A 249 -14.38 11.75 -10.19
CA GLY A 249 -13.99 10.36 -10.08
C GLY A 249 -13.88 9.71 -11.45
N HIS A 250 -13.30 8.51 -11.50
CA HIS A 250 -13.30 7.67 -12.69
C HIS A 250 -13.13 6.21 -12.28
N ASP A 251 -13.58 5.30 -13.14
CA ASP A 251 -13.29 3.89 -12.95
C ASP A 251 -11.86 3.63 -13.43
N VAL A 252 -11.04 2.97 -12.60
CA VAL A 252 -9.68 2.56 -12.96
C VAL A 252 -9.73 1.18 -13.63
N LEU A 253 -10.56 0.29 -13.09
CA LEU A 253 -10.85 -1.04 -13.64
C LEU A 253 -12.35 -1.20 -13.84
N ALA A 254 -12.76 -1.67 -15.02
CA ALA A 254 -14.16 -1.92 -15.34
C ALA A 254 -14.32 -2.99 -16.43
N LEU A 255 -15.54 -3.48 -16.63
CA LEU A 255 -15.94 -4.22 -17.82
C LEU A 255 -16.64 -3.28 -18.80
N THR A 256 -16.33 -3.37 -20.08
CA THR A 256 -17.11 -2.68 -21.13
C THR A 256 -18.46 -3.37 -21.33
N TYR A 257 -19.41 -2.75 -22.05
CA TYR A 257 -20.69 -3.40 -22.41
C TYR A 257 -20.51 -4.68 -23.26
N SER A 258 -19.36 -4.85 -23.91
CA SER A 258 -18.99 -6.06 -24.65
C SER A 258 -18.33 -7.14 -23.78
N GLY A 259 -18.11 -6.85 -22.49
CA GLY A 259 -17.51 -7.76 -21.53
C GLY A 259 -15.99 -7.80 -21.50
N GLN A 260 -15.34 -6.80 -22.12
CA GLN A 260 -13.89 -6.68 -22.14
C GLN A 260 -13.40 -6.03 -20.85
N ILE A 261 -12.30 -6.53 -20.29
CA ILE A 261 -11.65 -5.88 -19.16
C ILE A 261 -10.99 -4.58 -19.63
N LEU A 262 -11.23 -3.50 -18.91
CA LEU A 262 -10.74 -2.16 -19.19
C LEU A 262 -9.87 -1.70 -18.02
N ALA A 263 -8.69 -1.17 -18.33
CA ALA A 263 -7.96 -0.29 -17.44
C ALA A 263 -7.91 1.11 -18.04
N GLN A 264 -8.18 2.14 -17.25
CA GLN A 264 -8.08 3.52 -17.71
C GLN A 264 -7.47 4.46 -16.68
N LEU A 265 -6.84 5.51 -17.20
CA LEU A 265 -6.22 6.60 -16.47
C LEU A 265 -7.06 7.86 -16.66
N TYR A 266 -7.10 8.77 -15.68
CA TYR A 266 -7.61 10.12 -15.91
C TYR A 266 -6.49 11.10 -16.27
N GLN A 267 -6.65 11.84 -17.36
CA GLN A 267 -5.71 12.87 -17.83
C GLN A 267 -6.47 14.10 -18.33
N SER A 268 -6.70 15.09 -17.47
CA SER A 268 -7.21 16.43 -17.87
C SER A 268 -8.43 16.38 -18.81
N SER A 269 -9.45 15.59 -18.45
CA SER A 269 -10.68 15.30 -19.23
C SER A 269 -10.56 14.25 -20.34
N ASN A 270 -9.36 13.70 -20.56
CA ASN A 270 -9.14 12.52 -21.39
C ASN A 270 -9.01 11.27 -20.51
N TYR A 271 -9.30 10.12 -21.10
CA TYR A 271 -9.23 8.82 -20.44
C TYR A 271 -8.38 7.83 -21.24
N PRO A 272 -7.04 7.97 -21.23
CA PRO A 272 -6.17 6.99 -21.84
C PRO A 272 -6.48 5.60 -21.27
N SER A 273 -6.82 4.67 -22.15
CA SER A 273 -7.47 3.40 -21.81
C SER A 273 -6.87 2.26 -22.60
N TYR A 274 -6.73 1.11 -21.96
CA TYR A 274 -6.49 -0.15 -22.63
C TYR A 274 -7.70 -1.07 -22.45
N ILE A 275 -8.31 -1.48 -23.57
CA ILE A 275 -9.41 -2.44 -23.59
C ILE A 275 -8.83 -3.81 -23.95
N GLY A 276 -8.83 -4.72 -23.00
CA GLY A 276 -8.30 -6.06 -23.14
C GLY A 276 -9.31 -7.08 -23.66
N ARG A 277 -9.05 -8.34 -23.32
CA ARG A 277 -9.85 -9.51 -23.67
C ARG A 277 -11.21 -9.48 -23.00
N ARG A 278 -12.15 -10.19 -23.62
CA ARG A 278 -13.45 -10.50 -23.02
C ARG A 278 -13.27 -11.54 -21.92
N LEU A 279 -13.82 -11.29 -20.74
CA LEU A 279 -13.77 -12.24 -19.64
C LEU A 279 -14.86 -13.31 -19.75
N SER A 280 -14.63 -14.44 -19.09
CA SER A 280 -15.64 -15.49 -18.93
C SER A 280 -16.45 -15.24 -17.66
N ILE A 281 -17.77 -15.44 -17.74
CA ILE A 281 -18.62 -15.42 -16.54
C ILE A 281 -18.38 -16.67 -15.69
N ASN A 282 -18.72 -16.57 -14.41
CA ASN A 282 -18.69 -17.68 -13.46
C ASN A 282 -17.30 -18.33 -13.32
N THR A 283 -16.24 -17.53 -13.41
CA THR A 283 -14.86 -17.98 -13.22
C THR A 283 -14.08 -16.89 -12.50
N TRP A 284 -13.38 -17.28 -11.43
CA TRP A 284 -12.47 -16.37 -10.72
C TRP A 284 -11.35 -15.94 -11.67
N THR A 285 -11.20 -14.63 -11.82
CA THR A 285 -10.18 -14.01 -12.65
C THR A 285 -9.49 -12.94 -11.81
N HIS A 286 -8.17 -13.02 -11.70
CA HIS A 286 -7.39 -11.95 -11.08
C HIS A 286 -7.20 -10.84 -12.10
N VAL A 287 -7.55 -9.60 -11.75
CA VAL A 287 -7.32 -8.42 -12.59
C VAL A 287 -6.53 -7.41 -11.80
N ALA A 288 -5.51 -6.83 -12.44
CA ALA A 288 -4.70 -5.80 -11.82
C ALA A 288 -4.33 -4.72 -12.82
N CYS A 289 -4.19 -3.49 -12.33
CA CYS A 289 -3.58 -2.41 -13.08
C CYS A 289 -2.43 -1.81 -12.28
N THR A 290 -1.35 -1.49 -12.98
CA THR A 290 -0.24 -0.69 -12.44
C THR A 290 -0.12 0.60 -13.21
N TYR A 291 0.36 1.65 -12.55
CA TYR A 291 0.69 2.90 -13.19
C TYR A 291 2.00 3.44 -12.64
N SER A 292 2.82 4.01 -13.53
CA SER A 292 3.84 4.99 -13.17
C SER A 292 3.99 6.04 -14.26
N SER A 293 4.57 7.19 -13.92
CA SER A 293 4.87 8.23 -14.91
C SER A 293 5.94 7.81 -15.93
N SER A 294 6.67 6.73 -15.67
CA SER A 294 7.71 6.19 -16.56
C SER A 294 7.18 5.09 -17.47
N ASN A 295 6.31 4.21 -16.97
CA ASN A 295 5.83 3.04 -17.70
C ASN A 295 4.40 3.20 -18.24
N GLY A 296 3.66 4.21 -17.79
CA GLY A 296 2.25 4.39 -18.13
C GLY A 296 1.35 3.41 -17.39
N LEU A 297 0.14 3.18 -17.92
CA LEU A 297 -0.85 2.28 -17.34
C LEU A 297 -0.68 0.89 -17.93
N ILE A 298 -0.61 -0.14 -17.10
CA ILE A 298 -0.46 -1.53 -17.53
C ILE A 298 -1.59 -2.37 -16.95
N LEU A 299 -2.25 -3.18 -17.77
CA LEU A 299 -3.28 -4.14 -17.36
C LEU A 299 -2.70 -5.54 -17.33
N TYR A 300 -3.05 -6.30 -16.28
CA TYR A 300 -2.73 -7.70 -16.11
C TYR A 300 -4.01 -8.52 -15.86
N VAL A 301 -4.04 -9.73 -16.41
CA VAL A 301 -5.11 -10.71 -16.19
C VAL A 301 -4.47 -12.04 -15.81
N ASN A 302 -4.86 -12.60 -14.66
CA ASN A 302 -4.31 -13.83 -14.08
C ASN A 302 -2.77 -13.81 -13.98
N GLY A 303 -2.21 -12.67 -13.56
CA GLY A 303 -0.77 -12.51 -13.39
C GLY A 303 0.01 -12.25 -14.68
N VAL A 304 -0.64 -12.30 -15.84
CA VAL A 304 -0.01 -12.15 -17.15
C VAL A 304 -0.31 -10.75 -17.72
N LEU A 305 0.71 -10.11 -18.30
CA LEU A 305 0.57 -8.83 -19.00
C LEU A 305 -0.48 -8.96 -20.12
N GLU A 306 -1.48 -8.09 -20.07
CA GLU A 306 -2.56 -8.03 -21.05
C GLU A 306 -2.35 -6.91 -22.07
N GLY A 307 -1.80 -5.77 -21.62
CA GLY A 307 -1.40 -4.66 -22.48
C GLY A 307 -1.18 -3.38 -21.69
N SER A 308 -0.84 -2.29 -22.38
CA SER A 308 -0.51 -1.03 -21.75
C SER A 308 -0.93 0.18 -22.57
N VAL A 309 -1.01 1.31 -21.86
CA VAL A 309 -1.09 2.65 -22.42
C VAL A 309 0.24 3.34 -22.11
N SER A 310 0.82 3.99 -23.12
CA SER A 310 2.10 4.69 -22.96
C SER A 310 2.06 5.72 -21.84
N ALA A 311 3.23 5.98 -21.25
CA ALA A 311 3.40 6.96 -20.20
C ALA A 311 2.74 8.30 -20.54
N SER A 312 1.80 8.70 -19.69
CA SER A 312 1.09 9.96 -19.75
C SER A 312 0.95 10.52 -18.35
N THR A 313 0.78 11.82 -18.21
CA THR A 313 0.55 12.43 -16.90
C THR A 313 -0.83 12.01 -16.38
N TYR A 314 -0.90 11.58 -15.12
CA TYR A 314 -2.14 11.40 -14.39
C TYR A 314 -2.61 12.76 -13.87
N GLY A 315 -3.78 13.21 -14.36
CA GLY A 315 -4.40 14.46 -13.93
C GLY A 315 -5.05 14.28 -12.56
N TYR A 316 -4.71 15.12 -11.59
CA TYR A 316 -5.24 14.99 -10.23
C TYR A 316 -6.60 15.68 -10.04
N CYS A 317 -7.42 15.02 -9.24
CA CYS A 317 -8.60 15.55 -8.59
C CYS A 317 -8.23 15.65 -7.11
N GLY A 318 -8.50 16.76 -6.42
CA GLY A 318 -8.06 17.05 -5.04
C GLY A 318 -8.24 15.94 -3.96
N TYR A 319 -7.97 16.29 -2.70
CA TYR A 319 -8.14 15.40 -1.55
C TYR A 319 -9.50 15.60 -0.85
N PRO A 320 -10.21 14.57 -0.32
CA PRO A 320 -9.80 13.17 -0.11
C PRO A 320 -10.06 12.19 -1.26
N PHE A 321 -9.25 11.15 -1.36
CA PHE A 321 -9.40 10.07 -2.34
C PHE A 321 -10.23 8.93 -1.72
N PHE A 322 -11.30 8.52 -2.38
CA PHE A 322 -12.10 7.35 -2.05
C PHE A 322 -11.87 6.27 -3.10
N VAL A 323 -11.86 5.01 -2.69
CA VAL A 323 -11.92 3.86 -3.60
C VAL A 323 -13.24 3.15 -3.35
N THR A 324 -13.99 2.90 -4.42
CA THR A 324 -15.26 2.16 -4.38
C THR A 324 -15.13 0.92 -5.24
N LEU A 325 -15.42 -0.25 -4.67
CA LEU A 325 -15.43 -1.51 -5.39
C LEU A 325 -16.84 -1.88 -5.81
N GLY A 326 -16.99 -2.30 -7.06
CA GLY A 326 -18.25 -2.82 -7.61
C GLY A 326 -19.28 -1.77 -8.02
N TYR A 327 -18.98 -0.47 -7.89
CA TYR A 327 -19.90 0.62 -8.21
C TYR A 327 -19.17 1.89 -8.64
N SER A 328 -19.84 2.72 -9.44
CA SER A 328 -19.36 4.03 -9.89
C SER A 328 -20.32 5.15 -9.51
N TRP A 329 -19.78 6.28 -9.05
CA TRP A 329 -20.56 7.43 -8.57
C TRP A 329 -20.80 8.47 -9.66
N ASN A 330 -21.72 8.22 -10.61
CA ASN A 330 -22.10 9.17 -11.69
C ASN A 330 -20.90 9.89 -12.34
N ALA A 331 -19.77 9.21 -12.37
CA ALA A 331 -18.47 9.70 -12.81
C ALA A 331 -17.77 8.62 -13.65
N ALA A 332 -18.58 7.79 -14.31
CA ALA A 332 -18.11 6.91 -15.35
C ALA A 332 -17.89 7.74 -16.61
N TYR A 333 -16.62 8.02 -16.84
CA TYR A 333 -16.14 8.74 -18.00
C TYR A 333 -15.21 7.83 -18.80
N GLY A 334 -15.01 8.17 -20.07
CA GLY A 334 -14.22 7.35 -21.00
C GLY A 334 -15.01 6.14 -21.48
N TYR A 335 -14.39 4.95 -21.42
CA TYR A 335 -14.98 3.70 -21.91
C TYR A 335 -15.71 2.90 -20.83
N SER A 336 -15.79 3.43 -19.60
CA SER A 336 -16.52 2.77 -18.52
C SER A 336 -18.04 2.95 -18.69
N PRO A 337 -18.83 1.87 -18.56
CA PRO A 337 -20.28 1.93 -18.69
C PRO A 337 -21.03 2.52 -17.48
N GLY A 338 -20.35 2.75 -16.35
CA GLY A 338 -20.95 3.40 -15.17
C GLY A 338 -22.09 2.65 -14.50
N VAL A 339 -22.14 1.34 -14.71
CA VAL A 339 -23.09 0.43 -14.07
C VAL A 339 -22.37 -0.38 -12.99
N SER A 340 -23.08 -0.83 -11.96
CA SER A 340 -22.51 -1.74 -10.96
C SER A 340 -21.96 -3.01 -11.60
N PHE A 341 -20.77 -3.42 -11.16
CA PHE A 341 -20.27 -4.76 -11.44
C PHE A 341 -21.22 -5.80 -10.84
N GLN A 342 -21.54 -6.82 -11.64
CA GLN A 342 -22.40 -7.93 -11.25
C GLN A 342 -21.54 -9.16 -11.05
N GLY A 343 -21.30 -9.52 -9.80
CA GLY A 343 -20.44 -10.63 -9.46
C GLY A 343 -19.90 -10.55 -8.04
N SER A 344 -18.94 -11.42 -7.76
CA SER A 344 -18.22 -11.42 -6.49
C SER A 344 -16.84 -10.78 -6.66
N LEU A 345 -16.34 -10.18 -5.58
CA LEU A 345 -15.02 -9.60 -5.44
C LEU A 345 -14.35 -10.26 -4.24
N ASP A 346 -13.05 -10.45 -4.35
CA ASP A 346 -12.24 -11.01 -3.28
C ASP A 346 -10.81 -10.46 -3.34
N GLU A 347 -10.07 -10.56 -2.23
CA GLU A 347 -8.62 -10.33 -2.19
C GLU A 347 -8.21 -9.00 -2.86
N PHE A 348 -8.71 -7.88 -2.32
CA PHE A 348 -8.43 -6.54 -2.88
C PHE A 348 -7.16 -5.94 -2.29
N TYR A 349 -6.25 -5.51 -3.16
CA TYR A 349 -4.99 -4.87 -2.80
C TYR A 349 -4.86 -3.51 -3.48
N THR A 350 -4.30 -2.55 -2.75
CA THR A 350 -3.77 -1.32 -3.34
C THR A 350 -2.40 -0.95 -2.77
N TYR A 351 -1.50 -0.53 -3.65
CA TYR A 351 -0.13 -0.15 -3.32
C TYR A 351 0.17 1.27 -3.81
N ARG A 352 1.00 2.01 -3.06
CA ARG A 352 1.56 3.33 -3.45
C ARG A 352 2.76 3.24 -4.41
N ARG A 353 2.90 2.12 -5.10
CA ARG A 353 3.97 1.85 -6.07
C ARG A 353 3.44 1.00 -7.22
N GLU A 354 4.19 1.03 -8.31
CA GLU A 354 4.04 0.10 -9.41
C GLU A 354 4.64 -1.24 -8.96
N LEU A 355 3.81 -2.29 -8.93
CA LEU A 355 4.29 -3.65 -8.73
C LEU A 355 4.94 -4.17 -10.02
N SER A 356 5.98 -4.99 -9.86
CA SER A 356 6.58 -5.75 -10.96
C SER A 356 5.65 -6.87 -11.42
N ALA A 357 5.87 -7.38 -12.64
CA ALA A 357 5.11 -8.51 -13.17
C ALA A 357 5.19 -9.76 -12.26
N THR A 358 6.34 -10.00 -11.61
CA THR A 358 6.52 -11.11 -10.66
C THR A 358 5.64 -10.95 -9.41
N GLU A 359 5.54 -9.73 -8.88
CA GLU A 359 4.68 -9.44 -7.73
C GLU A 359 3.20 -9.55 -8.10
N ILE A 360 2.80 -9.07 -9.28
CA ILE A 360 1.44 -9.25 -9.81
C ILE A 360 1.10 -10.73 -10.00
N LEU A 361 2.05 -11.54 -10.48
CA LEU A 361 1.87 -12.99 -10.61
C LEU A 361 1.70 -13.67 -9.24
N ALA A 362 2.43 -13.20 -8.22
CA ALA A 362 2.29 -13.73 -6.86
C ALA A 362 0.86 -13.50 -6.31
N LEU A 363 0.29 -12.29 -6.49
CA LEU A 363 -1.10 -11.99 -6.11
C LEU A 363 -2.13 -12.81 -6.90
N ALA A 364 -1.83 -13.13 -8.17
CA ALA A 364 -2.67 -13.97 -9.01
C ALA A 364 -2.55 -15.48 -8.76
N SER A 365 -1.63 -15.90 -7.89
CA SER A 365 -1.36 -17.31 -7.59
C SER A 365 -1.98 -17.77 -6.26
N VAL A 366 -2.61 -16.85 -5.52
CA VAL A 366 -3.32 -17.11 -4.26
C VAL A 366 -4.60 -17.89 -4.52
#